data_AF-A0A261XZ76-F1
#
_entry.id   AF-A0A261XZ76-F1
#
_cell.length_a   1.000
_cell.length_b   1.000
_cell.length_c   1.000
_cell.angle_alpha   90.00
_cell.angle_beta   90.00
_cell.angle_gamma   90.00
#
_symmetry.space_group_name_H-M   'P 1'
#
loop_
_entity.id
_entity.type
_entity.pdbx_description
1 polymer ?
#
loop_
_entity_poly.entity_id
_entity_poly.type
_entity_poly.pdbx_seq_one_letter_code
_entity_poly.pdbx_strand_id
1 'polypeptide(L)'
;MFCLEKHVDPFTRKDWYDIKAPSMFDVRQVGKTLVNRTQGLKNANDALKGRVVEMSLGDLVKDEDRSFRKIKLKVDEIQGKNCLTNFHGMDFTADKLRSLVKKWQSLIEAFLDIKTTDGYLVRLFVIAFTSRRRNQVKKTTYAQSAQIRQIRKKMFEIMGQESANCDLKELVAKLITSSSLQAQDTIGHRIEKACQNIYPLQNVYVRKVKILKAPKFDVQALLALHGGDAAEGDVGTKVAKDFVEPAPLESV
;
A
#
# COMPACT_ATOMS: atom_id res chain seq x y z
N MET A 1 5.90 -21.94 51.67
CA MET A 1 4.99 -20.87 51.21
C MET A 1 5.05 -20.84 49.69
N PHE A 2 4.20 -21.64 49.02
CA PHE A 2 4.11 -21.62 47.56
C PHE A 2 3.35 -20.35 47.17
N CYS A 3 4.06 -19.36 46.66
CA CYS A 3 3.45 -18.15 46.15
C CYS A 3 2.65 -18.52 44.90
N LEU A 4 1.32 -18.61 45.03
CA LEU A 4 0.41 -18.70 43.88
C LEU A 4 0.64 -17.47 43.02
N GLU A 5 1.30 -17.66 41.87
CA GLU A 5 1.40 -16.64 40.85
C GLU A 5 -0.03 -16.28 40.43
N LYS A 6 -0.50 -15.09 40.84
CA LYS A 6 -1.83 -14.62 40.46
C LYS A 6 -1.90 -14.60 38.94
N HIS A 7 -2.76 -15.43 38.37
CA HIS A 7 -3.00 -15.47 36.94
C HIS A 7 -3.67 -14.15 36.53
N VAL A 8 -2.87 -13.18 36.09
CA VAL A 8 -3.34 -11.87 35.65
C VAL A 8 -3.59 -11.92 34.14
N ASP A 9 -4.76 -11.46 33.72
CA ASP A 9 -5.13 -11.44 32.30
C ASP A 9 -4.09 -10.69 31.46
N PRO A 10 -3.54 -11.31 30.41
CA PRO A 10 -2.47 -10.72 29.59
C PRO A 10 -2.94 -9.46 28.83
N PHE A 11 -4.26 -9.25 28.66
CA PHE A 11 -4.82 -8.06 28.03
C PHE A 11 -4.73 -6.82 28.91
N THR A 12 -4.64 -6.95 30.23
CA THR A 12 -4.49 -5.81 31.15
C THR A 12 -3.18 -5.04 30.93
N ARG A 13 -2.17 -5.72 30.36
CA ARG A 13 -0.85 -5.16 30.06
C ARG A 13 -0.76 -4.52 28.68
N LYS A 14 -1.83 -4.57 27.87
CA LYS A 14 -1.81 -4.11 26.48
C LYS A 14 -2.53 -2.78 26.33
N ASP A 15 -1.95 -1.91 25.51
CA ASP A 15 -2.56 -0.66 25.08
C ASP A 15 -2.92 -0.71 23.60
N TRP A 16 -4.00 0.00 23.27
CA TRP A 16 -4.55 0.09 21.92
C TRP A 16 -4.04 1.35 21.21
N TYR A 17 -3.62 1.14 19.97
CA TYR A 17 -3.15 2.17 19.05
C TYR A 17 -3.97 2.12 17.76
N ASP A 18 -4.25 3.29 17.18
CA ASP A 18 -4.99 3.41 15.93
C ASP A 18 -4.02 3.48 14.74
N ILE A 19 -4.25 2.66 13.71
CA ILE A 19 -3.44 2.68 12.48
C ILE A 19 -4.03 3.71 11.52
N LYS A 20 -3.19 4.65 11.08
CA LYS A 20 -3.54 5.67 10.10
C LYS A 20 -2.87 5.39 8.76
N ALA A 21 -3.68 5.31 7.70
CA ALA A 21 -3.26 5.28 6.32
C ALA A 21 -2.89 6.69 5.80
N PRO A 22 -1.95 6.77 4.84
CA PRO A 22 -1.57 8.04 4.21
C PRO A 22 -2.74 8.67 3.44
N SER A 23 -2.66 9.98 3.20
CA SER A 23 -3.71 10.81 2.56
C SER A 23 -4.05 10.43 1.10
N MET A 24 -3.33 9.48 0.51
CA MET A 24 -3.65 8.93 -0.82
C MET A 24 -4.83 7.95 -0.83
N PHE A 25 -5.38 7.63 0.34
CA PHE A 25 -6.56 6.79 0.53
C PHE A 25 -7.68 7.57 1.20
N ASP A 26 -8.93 7.28 0.84
CA ASP A 26 -10.11 7.96 1.38
C ASP A 26 -10.33 7.59 2.86
N VAL A 27 -10.19 6.31 3.19
CA VAL A 27 -10.32 5.82 4.57
C VAL A 27 -8.97 5.90 5.27
N ARG A 28 -8.82 6.92 6.10
CA ARG A 28 -7.58 7.16 6.84
C ARG A 28 -7.43 6.28 8.08
N GLN A 29 -8.52 5.97 8.79
CA GLN A 29 -8.44 5.11 9.95
C GLN A 29 -8.71 3.66 9.55
N VAL A 30 -7.63 2.88 9.56
CA VAL A 30 -7.56 1.52 9.01
C VAL A 30 -8.04 0.47 10.01
N GLY A 31 -7.69 0.67 11.28
CA GLY A 31 -7.93 -0.31 12.31
C GLY A 31 -7.13 -0.03 13.56
N LYS A 32 -7.07 -1.01 14.46
CA LYS A 32 -6.37 -0.89 15.74
C LYS A 32 -5.34 -1.99 15.92
N THR A 33 -4.23 -1.65 16.56
CA THR A 33 -3.20 -2.60 16.99
C THR A 33 -2.98 -2.50 18.47
N LEU A 34 -2.81 -3.67 19.09
CA LEU A 34 -2.45 -3.80 20.51
C LEU A 34 -0.96 -4.06 20.67
N VAL A 35 -0.36 -3.42 21.66
CA VAL A 35 1.04 -3.61 22.08
C VAL A 35 1.15 -3.60 23.58
N ASN A 36 2.15 -4.30 24.11
CA ASN A 36 2.42 -4.28 25.54
C ASN A 36 2.80 -2.87 25.98
N ARG A 37 2.31 -2.46 27.16
CA ARG A 37 2.74 -1.25 27.85
C ARG A 37 4.26 -1.22 27.97
N THR A 38 4.83 -0.02 27.84
CA THR A 38 6.25 0.20 28.06
C THR A 38 6.62 -0.26 29.47
N GLN A 39 7.58 -1.18 29.56
CA GLN A 39 8.06 -1.73 30.83
C GLN A 39 9.59 -1.71 30.83
N GLY A 40 10.17 -0.87 31.69
CA GLY A 40 11.62 -0.72 31.80
C GLY A 40 12.26 -0.34 30.46
N LEU A 41 13.14 -1.20 29.97
CA LEU A 41 13.91 -1.00 28.72
C LEU A 41 13.13 -1.36 27.44
N LYS A 42 11.93 -1.96 27.54
CA LYS A 42 11.13 -2.34 26.38
C LYS A 42 10.09 -1.27 26.08
N ASN A 43 10.39 -0.43 25.09
CA ASN A 43 9.50 0.60 24.60
C ASN A 43 8.38 0.02 23.72
N ALA A 44 7.15 0.45 23.96
CA ALA A 44 6.01 0.10 23.10
C ALA A 44 6.22 0.62 21.66
N ASN A 45 6.85 1.78 21.51
CA ASN A 45 7.07 2.43 20.22
C ASN A 45 7.98 1.59 19.30
N ASP A 46 9.08 1.05 19.84
CA ASP A 46 10.02 0.24 19.06
C ASP A 46 9.39 -1.09 18.62
N ALA A 47 8.47 -1.62 19.42
CA ALA A 47 7.73 -2.83 19.08
C ALA A 47 6.61 -2.61 18.04
N LEU A 48 6.16 -1.37 17.87
CA LEU A 48 5.16 -0.96 16.88
C LEU A 48 5.81 -0.60 15.54
N LYS A 49 6.95 0.10 15.56
CA LYS A 49 7.71 0.44 14.36
C LYS A 49 8.14 -0.83 13.62
N GLY A 50 8.04 -0.80 12.29
CA GLY A 50 8.40 -1.93 11.44
C GLY A 50 7.29 -2.97 11.23
N ARG A 51 6.15 -2.87 11.94
CA ARG A 51 4.99 -3.74 11.66
C ARG A 51 4.43 -3.46 10.27
N VAL A 52 4.19 -4.53 9.51
CA VAL A 52 3.54 -4.46 8.21
C VAL A 52 2.11 -4.94 8.35
N VAL A 53 1.16 -4.06 8.05
CA VAL A 53 -0.28 -4.33 8.04
C VAL A 53 -0.69 -4.59 6.59
N GLU A 54 -1.42 -5.68 6.36
CA GLU A 54 -1.99 -6.02 5.06
C GLU A 54 -3.48 -5.66 5.08
N MET A 55 -3.93 -4.93 4.07
CA MET A 55 -5.32 -4.51 3.92
C MET A 55 -5.80 -4.70 2.49
N SER A 56 -7.11 -4.83 2.32
CA SER A 56 -7.75 -4.73 1.01
C SER A 56 -7.81 -3.28 0.55
N LEU A 57 -7.60 -3.05 -0.75
CA LEU A 57 -7.85 -1.73 -1.36
C LEU A 57 -9.33 -1.36 -1.30
N GLY A 58 -10.22 -2.36 -1.34
CA GLY A 58 -11.66 -2.11 -1.25
C GLY A 58 -12.05 -1.45 0.08
N ASP A 59 -11.38 -1.79 1.17
CA ASP A 59 -11.63 -1.17 2.48
C ASP A 59 -11.05 0.25 2.58
N LEU A 60 -9.98 0.52 1.84
CA LEU A 60 -9.29 1.82 1.86
C LEU A 60 -9.97 2.89 0.99
N VAL A 61 -10.63 2.48 -0.10
CA VAL A 61 -11.28 3.37 -1.09
C VAL A 61 -12.82 3.22 -1.07
N LYS A 62 -13.37 2.24 -0.34
CA LYS A 62 -14.80 1.87 -0.33
C LYS A 62 -15.33 1.44 -1.70
N ASP A 63 -14.49 0.78 -2.50
CA ASP A 63 -14.86 0.21 -3.80
C ASP A 63 -14.68 -1.32 -3.78
N GLU A 64 -15.79 -2.05 -3.73
CA GLU A 64 -15.81 -3.52 -3.58
C GLU A 64 -15.18 -4.25 -4.77
N ASP A 65 -15.27 -3.67 -5.98
CA ASP A 65 -14.71 -4.27 -7.19
C ASP A 65 -13.19 -4.40 -7.10
N ARG A 66 -12.54 -3.61 -6.23
CA ARG A 66 -11.08 -3.57 -6.03
C ARG A 66 -10.60 -4.35 -4.82
N SER A 67 -11.48 -5.15 -4.21
CA SER A 67 -11.17 -6.00 -3.06
C SER A 67 -10.05 -7.02 -3.30
N PHE A 68 -9.78 -7.37 -4.56
CA PHE A 68 -8.73 -8.32 -4.93
C PHE A 68 -7.29 -7.78 -4.79
N ARG A 69 -7.12 -6.49 -4.53
CA ARG A 69 -5.78 -5.88 -4.34
C ARG A 69 -5.50 -5.74 -2.86
N LYS A 70 -4.35 -6.26 -2.44
CA LYS A 70 -3.86 -6.17 -1.08
C LYS A 70 -2.74 -5.16 -1.00
N ILE A 71 -2.88 -4.18 -0.12
CA ILE A 71 -1.87 -3.16 0.16
C ILE A 71 -1.17 -3.50 1.46
N LYS A 72 0.14 -3.38 1.45
CA LYS A 72 1.00 -3.53 2.61
C LYS A 72 1.44 -2.15 3.07
N LEU A 73 1.03 -1.79 4.28
CA LEU A 73 1.36 -0.55 4.95
C LEU A 73 2.33 -0.85 6.09
N LYS A 74 3.47 -0.19 6.13
CA LYS A 74 4.45 -0.33 7.22
C LYS A 74 4.30 0.82 8.20
N VAL A 75 4.26 0.53 9.50
CA VAL A 75 4.31 1.56 10.55
C VAL A 75 5.74 2.07 10.65
N ASP A 76 5.93 3.36 10.35
CA ASP A 76 7.24 4.01 10.44
C ASP A 76 7.34 4.92 11.67
N GLU A 77 6.29 5.68 12.00
CA GLU A 77 6.28 6.61 13.14
C GLU A 77 4.99 6.52 13.97
N ILE A 78 5.07 6.89 15.25
CA ILE A 78 3.95 6.85 16.19
C ILE A 78 3.78 8.24 16.80
N GLN A 79 2.58 8.78 16.69
CA GLN A 79 2.20 10.06 17.27
C GLN A 79 1.12 9.86 18.33
N GLY A 80 1.53 9.91 19.60
CA GLY A 80 0.64 9.58 20.71
C GLY A 80 0.10 8.16 20.56
N LYS A 81 -1.21 8.02 20.31
CA LYS A 81 -1.87 6.72 20.06
C LYS A 81 -2.05 6.37 18.58
N ASN A 82 -1.60 7.24 17.67
CA ASN A 82 -1.74 7.05 16.23
C ASN A 82 -0.46 6.47 15.61
N CYS A 83 -0.55 5.35 14.91
CA CYS A 83 0.52 4.76 14.13
C CYS A 83 0.43 5.31 12.69
N LEU A 84 1.39 6.11 12.27
CA LEU A 84 1.48 6.61 10.90
C LEU A 84 2.16 5.56 10.02
N THR A 85 1.51 5.23 8.92
CA THR A 85 1.99 4.21 7.99
C THR A 85 2.49 4.78 6.67
N ASN A 86 3.41 4.04 6.06
CA ASN A 86 3.93 4.27 4.73
C ASN A 86 3.62 3.07 3.83
N PHE A 87 3.57 3.30 2.51
CA PHE A 87 3.40 2.23 1.54
C PHE A 87 4.64 1.33 1.52
N HIS A 88 4.43 0.01 1.66
CA HIS A 88 5.51 -0.98 1.61
C HIS A 88 5.44 -1.87 0.35
N GLY A 89 4.22 -2.15 -0.14
CA GLY A 89 4.03 -2.94 -1.33
C GLY A 89 2.57 -3.25 -1.62
N MET A 90 2.35 -3.94 -2.73
CA MET A 90 1.02 -4.34 -3.19
C MET A 90 1.09 -5.78 -3.71
N ASP A 91 0.06 -6.57 -3.47
CA ASP A 91 -0.08 -7.92 -4.00
C ASP A 91 -1.52 -8.19 -4.42
N PHE A 92 -1.72 -9.24 -5.22
CA PHE A 92 -3.05 -9.71 -5.57
C PHE A 92 -3.52 -10.79 -4.60
N THR A 93 -4.84 -10.90 -4.43
CA THR A 93 -5.43 -12.07 -3.77
C THR A 93 -5.25 -13.33 -4.63
N ALA A 94 -5.10 -14.48 -3.98
CA ALA A 94 -4.78 -15.73 -4.66
C ALA A 94 -5.94 -16.25 -5.52
N ASP A 95 -7.17 -16.03 -5.08
CA ASP A 95 -8.44 -16.28 -5.77
C ASP A 95 -8.50 -15.51 -7.10
N LYS A 96 -8.30 -14.19 -7.10
CA LYS A 96 -8.32 -13.41 -8.32
C LYS A 96 -7.24 -13.86 -9.29
N LEU A 97 -6.01 -14.07 -8.82
CA LEU A 97 -4.91 -14.56 -9.67
C LEU A 97 -5.26 -15.89 -10.33
N ARG A 98 -5.76 -16.87 -9.56
CA ARG A 98 -6.17 -18.18 -10.08
C ARG A 98 -7.34 -18.08 -11.07
N SER A 99 -8.27 -17.14 -10.86
CA SER A 99 -9.41 -16.93 -11.77
C SER A 99 -9.00 -16.39 -13.15
N LEU A 100 -7.90 -15.62 -13.21
CA LEU A 100 -7.38 -15.03 -14.45
C LEU A 100 -6.65 -16.07 -15.31
N VAL A 101 -5.98 -17.03 -14.67
CA VAL A 101 -5.22 -18.08 -15.34
C VAL A 101 -6.17 -19.14 -15.91
N LYS A 102 -6.55 -18.96 -17.17
CA LYS A 102 -7.35 -19.92 -17.95
C LYS A 102 -6.50 -20.69 -18.96
N LYS A 103 -6.96 -21.89 -19.34
CA LYS A 103 -6.40 -22.67 -20.46
C LYS A 103 -6.66 -21.95 -21.80
N TRP A 104 -5.92 -22.32 -22.84
CA TRP A 104 -6.10 -21.87 -24.23
C TRP A 104 -5.74 -20.42 -24.55
N GLN A 105 -5.01 -19.77 -23.65
CA GLN A 105 -4.43 -18.43 -23.81
C GLN A 105 -2.97 -18.46 -23.35
N SER A 106 -2.17 -17.50 -23.82
CA SER A 106 -0.80 -17.32 -23.39
C SER A 106 -0.74 -16.36 -22.21
N LEU A 107 0.06 -16.72 -21.20
CA LEU A 107 0.43 -15.84 -20.10
C LEU A 107 1.68 -15.05 -20.49
N ILE A 108 1.65 -13.74 -20.31
CA ILE A 108 2.78 -12.85 -20.52
C ILE A 108 3.09 -12.14 -19.20
N GLU A 109 4.26 -12.44 -18.64
CA GLU A 109 4.80 -11.83 -17.43
C GLU A 109 5.97 -10.92 -17.76
N ALA A 110 6.05 -9.80 -17.05
CA ALA A 110 7.16 -8.85 -17.09
C ALA A 110 7.47 -8.33 -15.68
N PHE A 111 8.74 -8.09 -15.38
CA PHE A 111 9.17 -7.43 -14.15
C PHE A 111 10.19 -6.35 -14.47
N LEU A 112 10.06 -5.19 -13.83
CA LEU A 112 10.98 -4.07 -14.00
C LEU A 112 11.36 -3.49 -12.65
N ASP A 113 12.64 -3.17 -12.51
CA ASP A 113 13.19 -2.44 -11.37
C ASP A 113 13.28 -0.96 -11.73
N ILE A 114 12.61 -0.13 -10.96
CA ILE A 114 12.52 1.31 -11.18
C ILE A 114 13.04 2.02 -9.94
N LYS A 115 13.77 3.12 -10.16
CA LYS A 115 14.09 4.08 -9.12
C LYS A 115 13.10 5.25 -9.26
N THR A 116 12.38 5.56 -8.20
CA THR A 116 11.56 6.78 -8.15
C THR A 116 12.45 7.99 -7.86
N THR A 117 11.91 9.17 -8.13
CA THR A 117 12.47 10.50 -7.79
C THR A 117 12.84 10.61 -6.30
N ASP A 118 11.98 10.09 -5.43
CA ASP A 118 12.16 10.03 -3.97
C ASP A 118 13.30 9.10 -3.50
N GLY A 119 13.94 8.37 -4.42
CA GLY A 119 15.02 7.44 -4.09
C GLY A 119 14.57 6.05 -3.62
N TYR A 120 13.28 5.70 -3.79
CA TYR A 120 12.82 4.32 -3.59
C TYR A 120 13.20 3.47 -4.80
N LEU A 121 13.67 2.25 -4.53
CA LEU A 121 13.87 1.24 -5.58
C LEU A 121 12.71 0.26 -5.50
N VAL A 122 11.85 0.29 -6.52
CA VAL A 122 10.60 -0.47 -6.59
C VAL A 122 10.67 -1.49 -7.71
N ARG A 123 10.26 -2.73 -7.44
CA ARG A 123 10.06 -3.79 -8.43
C ARG A 123 8.57 -3.96 -8.72
N LEU A 124 8.18 -3.68 -9.96
CA LEU A 124 6.83 -3.86 -10.46
C LEU A 124 6.74 -5.18 -11.24
N PHE A 125 5.70 -5.96 -10.97
CA PHE A 125 5.36 -7.16 -11.72
C PHE A 125 4.06 -6.93 -12.48
N VAL A 126 4.09 -7.10 -13.80
CA VAL A 126 2.91 -6.98 -14.66
C VAL A 126 2.58 -8.34 -15.25
N ILE A 127 1.28 -8.64 -15.26
CA ILE A 127 0.71 -9.80 -15.93
C ILE A 127 -0.23 -9.35 -17.03
N ALA A 128 -0.24 -10.10 -18.13
CA ALA A 128 -1.22 -9.96 -19.19
C ALA A 128 -1.57 -11.32 -19.77
N PHE A 129 -2.78 -11.40 -20.32
CA PHE A 129 -3.26 -12.58 -21.03
C PHE A 129 -3.63 -12.21 -22.46
N THR A 130 -3.48 -13.17 -23.37
CA THR A 130 -3.96 -12.98 -24.74
C THR A 130 -5.48 -13.02 -24.79
N SER A 131 -6.07 -12.10 -25.57
CA SER A 131 -7.50 -12.03 -25.79
C SER A 131 -7.90 -12.78 -27.06
N ARG A 132 -9.10 -13.37 -27.03
CA ARG A 132 -9.70 -14.02 -28.20
C ARG A 132 -10.38 -12.95 -29.05
N ARG A 133 -10.09 -12.92 -30.35
CA ARG A 133 -10.84 -12.05 -31.28
C ARG A 133 -12.26 -12.58 -31.45
N ARG A 134 -13.25 -11.69 -31.56
CA ARG A 134 -14.67 -12.05 -31.71
C ARG A 134 -14.91 -13.02 -32.88
N ASN A 135 -14.20 -12.83 -33.99
CA ASN A 135 -14.35 -13.62 -35.21
C ASN A 135 -13.39 -14.82 -35.30
N GLN A 136 -12.75 -15.20 -34.18
CA GLN A 136 -11.76 -16.27 -34.17
C GLN A 136 -12.40 -17.66 -34.08
N VAL A 137 -12.28 -18.45 -35.14
CA VAL A 137 -12.76 -19.85 -35.21
C VAL A 137 -11.92 -20.77 -34.31
N LYS A 138 -10.60 -20.58 -34.28
CA LYS A 138 -9.69 -21.39 -33.46
C LYS A 138 -9.99 -21.21 -31.97
N LYS A 139 -10.09 -22.33 -31.23
CA LYS A 139 -10.31 -22.31 -29.77
C LYS A 139 -9.13 -21.72 -28.98
N THR A 140 -7.91 -21.84 -29.51
CA THR A 140 -6.68 -21.42 -28.82
C THR A 140 -6.16 -20.07 -29.31
N THR A 141 -5.62 -19.29 -28.38
CA THR A 141 -5.16 -17.90 -28.57
C THR A 141 -3.69 -17.76 -28.16
N TYR A 142 -2.84 -18.68 -28.63
CA TYR A 142 -1.42 -18.65 -28.29
C TYR A 142 -0.65 -17.63 -29.13
N ALA A 143 0.09 -16.75 -28.45
CA ALA A 143 1.00 -15.82 -29.10
C ALA A 143 2.32 -16.53 -29.44
N GLN A 144 2.93 -16.17 -30.57
CA GLN A 144 4.25 -16.67 -30.93
C GLN A 144 5.33 -16.09 -30.01
N SER A 145 6.44 -16.80 -29.82
CA SER A 145 7.54 -16.36 -28.94
C SER A 145 8.10 -14.99 -29.34
N ALA A 146 8.14 -14.67 -30.64
CA ALA A 146 8.55 -13.36 -31.14
C ALA A 146 7.59 -12.24 -30.67
N GLN A 147 6.28 -12.47 -30.77
CA GLN A 147 5.26 -11.53 -30.31
C GLN A 147 5.33 -11.32 -28.79
N ILE A 148 5.55 -12.39 -28.02
CA ILE A 148 5.71 -12.31 -26.55
C ILE A 148 6.91 -11.43 -26.18
N ARG A 149 8.04 -11.57 -26.88
CA ARG A 149 9.23 -10.72 -26.66
C ARG A 149 8.96 -9.25 -27.01
N GLN A 150 8.26 -8.99 -28.11
CA GLN A 150 7.88 -7.63 -28.51
C GLN A 150 6.93 -6.98 -27.50
N ILE A 151 5.94 -7.73 -26.99
CA ILE A 151 5.00 -7.26 -25.95
C ILE A 151 5.77 -6.94 -24.66
N ARG A 152 6.68 -7.82 -24.22
CA ARG A 152 7.52 -7.55 -23.05
C ARG A 152 8.38 -6.30 -23.21
N LYS A 153 8.95 -6.08 -24.39
CA LYS A 153 9.71 -4.85 -24.69
C LYS A 153 8.85 -3.59 -24.51
N LYS A 154 7.62 -3.59 -25.04
CA LYS A 154 6.67 -2.49 -24.85
C LYS A 154 6.22 -2.32 -23.41
N MET A 155 6.02 -3.41 -22.67
CA MET A 155 5.69 -3.35 -21.24
C MET A 155 6.81 -2.64 -20.46
N PHE A 156 8.08 -2.99 -20.71
CA PHE A 156 9.21 -2.34 -20.04
C PHE A 156 9.31 -0.86 -20.38
N GLU A 157 9.09 -0.49 -21.64
CA GLU A 157 9.12 0.90 -22.07
C GLU A 157 8.04 1.74 -21.36
N ILE A 158 6.80 1.26 -21.34
CA ILE A 158 5.68 1.99 -20.72
C ILE A 158 5.84 2.07 -19.21
N MET A 159 6.24 0.97 -18.57
CA MET A 159 6.50 0.96 -17.12
C MET A 159 7.65 1.91 -16.76
N GLY A 160 8.72 1.94 -17.56
CA GLY A 160 9.83 2.87 -17.35
C GLY A 160 9.39 4.32 -17.48
N GLN A 161 8.63 4.66 -18.53
CA GLN A 161 8.14 6.02 -18.76
C GLN A 161 7.19 6.52 -17.66
N GLU A 162 6.26 5.67 -17.22
CA GLU A 162 5.22 6.07 -16.25
C GLU A 162 5.71 6.15 -14.81
N SER A 163 6.74 5.36 -14.46
CA SER A 163 7.18 5.20 -13.09
C SER A 163 8.52 5.88 -12.78
N ALA A 164 9.38 6.15 -13.76
CA ALA A 164 10.68 6.80 -13.51
C ALA A 164 10.55 8.30 -13.19
N ASN A 165 9.53 8.97 -13.73
CA ASN A 165 9.31 10.40 -13.57
C ASN A 165 8.39 10.76 -12.39
N CYS A 166 7.98 9.78 -11.60
CA CYS A 166 6.97 9.95 -10.55
C CYS A 166 7.53 9.66 -9.15
N ASP A 167 6.98 10.40 -8.20
CA ASP A 167 7.15 10.16 -6.77
C ASP A 167 6.41 8.88 -6.34
N LEU A 168 6.71 8.35 -5.17
CA LEU A 168 6.03 7.16 -4.64
C LEU A 168 4.53 7.40 -4.46
N LYS A 169 4.15 8.61 -4.02
CA LYS A 169 2.74 9.01 -3.87
C LYS A 169 2.00 8.96 -5.22
N GLU A 170 2.59 9.54 -6.25
CA GLU A 170 2.01 9.55 -7.59
C GLU A 170 1.96 8.14 -8.21
N LEU A 171 3.02 7.35 -8.01
CA LEU A 171 3.06 5.97 -8.49
C LEU A 171 1.93 5.15 -7.87
N VAL A 172 1.71 5.29 -6.56
CA VAL A 172 0.62 4.58 -5.88
C VAL A 172 -0.75 5.11 -6.33
N ALA A 173 -0.90 6.42 -6.53
CA ALA A 173 -2.12 6.98 -7.12
C ALA A 173 -2.40 6.37 -8.51
N LYS A 174 -1.39 6.23 -9.39
CA LYS A 174 -1.56 5.57 -10.71
C LYS A 174 -1.95 4.09 -10.63
N LEU A 175 -1.60 3.41 -9.54
CA LEU A 175 -1.98 2.02 -9.26
C LEU A 175 -3.37 1.88 -8.61
N ILE A 176 -3.86 2.94 -7.96
CA ILE A 176 -5.17 2.97 -7.31
C ILE A 176 -6.22 3.52 -8.27
N THR A 177 -5.92 4.64 -8.92
CA THR A 177 -6.81 5.34 -9.85
C THR A 177 -7.00 4.51 -11.11
N SER A 178 -8.26 4.23 -11.43
CA SER A 178 -8.65 3.59 -12.69
C SER A 178 -9.01 4.68 -13.69
N SER A 179 -8.37 4.68 -14.86
CA SER A 179 -8.69 5.62 -15.95
C SER A 179 -9.91 5.20 -16.78
N SER A 180 -10.51 4.04 -16.53
CA SER A 180 -11.67 3.53 -17.28
C SER A 180 -12.74 2.94 -16.35
N LEU A 181 -13.96 2.76 -16.88
CA LEU A 181 -15.07 2.05 -16.22
C LEU A 181 -14.76 0.58 -15.86
N GLN A 182 -13.65 0.04 -16.37
CA GLN A 182 -13.14 -1.27 -16.00
C GLN A 182 -12.09 -1.07 -14.91
N ALA A 183 -12.04 -1.95 -13.90
CA ALA A 183 -11.13 -1.92 -12.75
C ALA A 183 -9.63 -2.14 -13.10
N GLN A 184 -9.17 -1.51 -14.19
CA GLN A 184 -7.82 -1.57 -14.73
C GLN A 184 -7.00 -0.38 -14.26
N ASP A 185 -5.71 -0.66 -13.99
CA ASP A 185 -4.72 0.36 -13.66
C ASP A 185 -4.49 1.27 -14.87
N THR A 186 -4.15 2.54 -14.63
CA THR A 186 -3.70 3.46 -15.70
C THR A 186 -2.56 2.84 -16.53
N ILE A 187 -1.59 2.22 -15.85
CA ILE A 187 -0.46 1.50 -16.47
C ILE A 187 -0.95 0.31 -17.29
N GLY A 188 -1.88 -0.48 -16.75
CA GLY A 188 -2.45 -1.65 -17.43
C GLY A 188 -3.18 -1.27 -18.71
N HIS A 189 -4.00 -0.21 -18.65
CA HIS A 189 -4.74 0.32 -19.78
C HIS A 189 -3.81 0.85 -20.88
N ARG A 190 -2.75 1.59 -20.51
CA ARG A 190 -1.75 2.09 -21.46
C ARG A 190 -1.01 0.95 -22.17
N ILE A 191 -0.67 -0.12 -21.43
CA ILE A 191 -0.04 -1.32 -21.99
C ILE A 191 -1.00 -2.03 -22.98
N GLU A 192 -2.27 -2.18 -22.62
CA GLU A 192 -3.27 -2.82 -23.50
C GLU A 192 -3.39 -2.09 -24.83
N LYS A 193 -3.54 -0.76 -24.80
CA LYS A 193 -3.66 0.09 -26.00
C LYS A 193 -2.41 0.03 -26.87
N ALA A 194 -1.22 0.08 -26.28
CA ALA A 194 0.04 0.04 -27.03
C ALA A 194 0.35 -1.34 -27.64
N CYS A 195 -0.13 -2.41 -27.01
CA CYS A 195 0.09 -3.80 -27.46
C CYS A 195 -0.96 -4.29 -28.46
N GLN A 196 -2.10 -3.61 -28.59
CA GLN A 196 -3.21 -4.00 -29.47
C GLN A 196 -2.78 -4.26 -30.93
N ASN A 197 -1.80 -3.50 -31.43
CA ASN A 197 -1.25 -3.67 -32.79
C ASN A 197 -0.43 -4.96 -32.96
N ILE A 198 0.17 -5.49 -31.89
CA ILE A 198 0.98 -6.73 -31.95
C ILE A 198 0.05 -7.93 -31.77
N TYR A 199 -0.68 -7.95 -30.65
CA TYR A 199 -1.61 -9.00 -30.31
C TYR A 199 -2.63 -8.44 -29.30
N PRO A 200 -3.94 -8.70 -29.45
CA PRO A 200 -4.93 -8.22 -28.51
C PRO A 200 -4.73 -8.86 -27.12
N LEU A 201 -4.63 -8.04 -26.09
CA LEU A 201 -4.48 -8.48 -24.70
C LEU A 201 -5.81 -8.33 -23.96
N GLN A 202 -5.95 -9.06 -22.85
CA GLN A 202 -7.01 -8.89 -21.86
C GLN A 202 -6.40 -9.03 -20.47
N ASN A 203 -7.09 -8.48 -19.46
CA ASN A 203 -6.71 -8.63 -18.05
C ASN A 203 -5.24 -8.23 -17.79
N VAL A 204 -4.86 -7.04 -18.24
CA VAL A 204 -3.53 -6.47 -18.00
C VAL A 204 -3.53 -5.78 -16.64
N TYR A 205 -2.73 -6.29 -15.70
CA TYR A 205 -2.68 -5.80 -14.33
C TYR A 205 -1.27 -5.71 -13.78
N VAL A 206 -1.03 -4.76 -12.88
CA VAL A 206 0.16 -4.78 -12.03
C VAL A 206 -0.08 -5.77 -10.89
N ARG A 207 0.37 -7.01 -11.05
CA ARG A 207 0.16 -8.11 -10.09
C ARG A 207 0.78 -7.83 -8.73
N LYS A 208 2.00 -7.28 -8.70
CA LYS A 208 2.77 -7.14 -7.46
C LYS A 208 3.70 -5.96 -7.52
N VAL A 209 3.81 -5.26 -6.40
CA VAL A 209 4.76 -4.17 -6.19
C VAL A 209 5.57 -4.48 -4.94
N LYS A 210 6.89 -4.46 -5.08
CA LYS A 210 7.82 -4.65 -3.96
C LYS A 210 8.73 -3.44 -3.84
N ILE A 211 8.88 -2.89 -2.65
CA ILE A 211 9.99 -1.98 -2.36
C ILE A 211 11.22 -2.82 -2.05
N LEU A 212 12.26 -2.68 -2.86
CA LEU A 212 13.56 -3.33 -2.67
C LEU A 212 14.46 -2.51 -1.76
N LYS A 213 14.48 -1.19 -1.95
CA LYS A 213 15.25 -0.26 -1.12
C LYS A 213 14.41 0.97 -0.82
N ALA A 214 14.33 1.32 0.46
CA ALA A 214 13.79 2.58 0.91
C ALA A 214 14.93 3.58 1.15
N PRO A 215 14.72 4.89 0.89
CA PRO A 215 15.64 5.94 1.28
C PRO A 215 15.72 6.05 2.81
N LYS A 216 16.64 6.89 3.30
CA LYS A 216 16.77 7.14 4.74
C LYS A 216 15.46 7.71 5.27
N PHE A 217 15.06 7.25 6.46
CA PHE A 217 13.84 7.70 7.10
C PHE A 217 13.88 9.20 7.36
N ASP A 218 12.87 9.91 6.85
CA ASP A 218 12.64 11.33 7.09
C ASP A 218 11.22 11.53 7.63
N VAL A 219 11.14 12.18 8.79
CA VAL A 219 9.88 12.46 9.48
C VAL A 219 9.08 13.50 8.71
N GLN A 220 9.73 14.48 8.06
CA GLN A 220 9.03 15.55 7.35
C GLN A 220 8.29 15.01 6.13
N ALA A 221 8.95 14.18 5.31
CA ALA A 221 8.32 13.50 4.19
C ALA A 221 7.11 12.64 4.63
N LEU A 222 7.23 11.95 5.76
CA LEU A 222 6.13 11.15 6.29
C LEU A 222 4.95 12.01 6.77
N LEU A 223 5.23 13.13 7.45
CA LEU A 223 4.17 14.06 7.87
C LEU A 223 3.46 14.67 6.66
N ALA A 224 4.19 14.99 5.58
CA ALA A 224 3.60 15.49 4.35
C ALA A 224 2.63 14.47 3.71
N LEU A 225 2.96 13.18 3.75
CA LEU A 225 2.05 12.11 3.27
C LEU A 225 0.77 12.00 4.09
N HIS A 226 0.80 12.41 5.36
CA HIS A 226 -0.37 12.45 6.26
C HIS A 226 -0.96 13.86 6.41
N GLY A 227 -0.40 14.87 5.76
CA GLY A 227 -0.70 16.30 5.96
C GLY A 227 -1.94 16.82 5.21
N GLY A 228 -2.64 16.00 4.44
CA GLY A 228 -3.93 16.38 3.85
C GLY A 228 -5.06 16.24 4.88
N ASP A 229 -5.85 17.30 5.06
CA ASP A 229 -7.14 17.39 5.77
C ASP A 229 -7.23 17.08 7.27
N ALA A 230 -6.15 16.67 7.93
CA ALA A 230 -6.10 16.60 9.41
C ALA A 230 -5.51 17.85 10.06
N ALA A 231 -5.13 18.85 9.26
CA ALA A 231 -4.68 20.14 9.77
C ALA A 231 -5.84 21.09 10.10
N GLU A 232 -7.08 20.85 9.63
CA GLU A 232 -8.24 21.68 9.99
C GLU A 232 -9.01 21.18 11.22
N GLY A 233 -8.87 19.92 11.59
CA GLY A 233 -9.56 19.33 12.75
C GLY A 233 -8.76 19.28 14.05
N ASP A 234 -7.47 19.62 14.02
CA ASP A 234 -6.57 19.55 15.18
C ASP A 234 -5.55 20.71 15.16
N VAL A 235 -6.00 21.91 14.73
CA VAL A 235 -5.30 23.15 15.08
C VAL A 235 -5.46 23.30 16.59
N GLY A 236 -4.35 23.07 17.29
CA GLY A 236 -4.27 22.95 18.73
C GLY A 236 -5.19 23.89 19.50
N THR A 237 -5.97 23.28 20.40
CA THR A 237 -6.41 23.96 21.61
C THR A 237 -5.17 24.57 22.26
N LYS A 238 -5.03 25.90 22.14
CA LYS A 238 -4.08 26.67 22.94
C LYS A 238 -4.28 26.22 24.39
N VAL A 239 -3.25 25.60 24.97
CA VAL A 239 -3.22 25.35 26.40
C VAL A 239 -3.28 26.72 27.06
N ALA A 240 -4.45 27.09 27.58
CA ALA A 240 -4.58 28.22 28.50
C ALA A 240 -3.69 27.89 29.70
N LYS A 241 -2.61 28.64 29.87
CA LYS A 241 -1.80 28.61 31.09
C LYS A 241 -2.58 29.36 32.17
N ASP A 242 -3.55 28.69 32.78
CA ASP A 242 -4.11 29.08 34.07
C ASP A 242 -3.70 28.01 35.10
N PHE A 243 -2.39 27.92 35.35
CA PHE A 243 -1.88 27.28 36.56
C PHE A 243 -1.63 28.39 37.57
N VAL A 244 -2.56 28.57 38.49
CA VAL A 244 -2.38 29.40 39.68
C VAL A 244 -1.72 28.53 40.75
N GLU A 245 -0.49 28.86 41.13
CA GLU A 245 0.18 28.26 42.28
C GLU A 245 -0.61 28.57 43.56
N PRO A 246 -0.96 27.59 44.39
CA PRO A 246 -1.55 27.88 45.69
C PRO A 246 -0.50 28.54 46.58
N ALA A 247 -0.87 29.68 47.18
CA ALA A 247 0.00 30.40 48.12
C ALA A 247 0.42 29.48 49.28
N PRO A 248 1.70 29.50 49.68
CA PRO A 248 2.17 28.72 50.81
C PRO A 248 1.48 29.20 52.10
N LEU A 249 0.87 28.28 52.83
CA LEU A 249 0.35 28.55 54.17
C LEU A 249 1.53 28.90 55.08
N GLU A 250 1.60 30.15 55.53
CA GLU A 250 2.46 30.53 56.64
C GLU A 250 1.98 29.78 57.90
N SER A 251 2.95 29.16 58.57
CA SER A 251 2.84 28.32 59.75
C SER A 251 2.02 28.93 60.90
N VAL A 252 1.16 28.10 61.50
CA VAL A 252 1.12 27.79 62.95
C VAL A 252 0.74 26.32 63.12
#